data_AF-M6Y6Y8-F1
#
_entry.id   AF-M6Y6Y8-F1
#
_cell.length_a   1.000
_cell.length_b   1.000
_cell.length_c   1.000
_cell.angle_alpha   90.00
_cell.angle_beta   90.00
_cell.angle_gamma   90.00
#
_symmetry.space_group_name_H-M   'P 1'
#
loop_
_entity.id
_entity.type
_entity.pdbx_description
1 polymer ?
#
loop_
_entity_poly.entity_id
_entity_poly.type
_entity_poly.pdbx_seq_one_letter_code
_entity_poly.pdbx_strand_id
1 'polypeptide(L)'
;MIFYVWFDEQAAQLRFNCISIEHKIPPFDVEIKLVELDEIITDFLNSKYLEGIPLEECSLLNHELEEQKTIDVILKIYYKLL
;
A
#
# COMPACT_ATOMS: atom_id res chain seq x y z
N MET A 1 18.63 10.30 3.86
CA MET A 1 17.18 10.35 3.52
C MET A 1 16.61 8.95 3.61
N ILE A 2 15.31 8.80 3.75
CA ILE A 2 14.66 7.48 3.73
C ILE A 2 13.85 7.37 2.44
N PHE A 3 14.16 6.38 1.63
CA PHE A 3 13.38 6.01 0.45
C PHE A 3 12.57 4.76 0.76
N TYR A 4 11.30 4.76 0.39
CA TYR A 4 10.45 3.58 0.56
C TYR A 4 9.44 3.42 -0.57
N VAL A 5 9.11 2.17 -0.84
CA VAL A 5 8.17 1.75 -1.89
C VAL A 5 7.12 0.82 -1.29
N TRP A 6 5.88 1.00 -1.68
CA TRP A 6 4.77 0.15 -1.26
C TRP A 6 3.71 0.10 -2.36
N PHE A 7 2.92 -0.97 -2.37
CA PHE A 7 1.79 -1.11 -3.27
C PHE A 7 0.51 -0.64 -2.56
N ASP A 8 -0.06 0.44 -3.06
CA ASP A 8 -1.36 0.99 -2.63
C ASP A 8 -2.47 0.28 -3.40
N GLU A 9 -2.97 -0.82 -2.84
CA GLU A 9 -4.02 -1.62 -3.46
C GLU A 9 -5.34 -0.84 -3.61
N GLN A 10 -5.64 0.08 -2.68
CA GLN A 10 -6.85 0.90 -2.70
C GLN A 10 -6.83 1.95 -3.81
N ALA A 11 -5.64 2.38 -4.24
CA ALA A 11 -5.47 3.29 -5.37
C ALA A 11 -4.99 2.59 -6.64
N ALA A 12 -4.76 1.26 -6.60
CA ALA A 12 -4.13 0.47 -7.65
C ALA A 12 -2.78 1.05 -8.12
N GLN A 13 -1.96 1.54 -7.19
CA GLN A 13 -0.76 2.31 -7.52
C GLN A 13 0.49 1.83 -6.79
N LEU A 14 1.62 1.78 -7.51
CA LEU A 14 2.93 1.66 -6.90
C LEU A 14 3.40 3.04 -6.42
N ARG A 15 3.66 3.18 -5.12
CA ARG A 15 4.02 4.45 -4.49
C ARG A 15 5.52 4.51 -4.23
N PHE A 16 6.16 5.59 -4.69
CA PHE A 16 7.58 5.86 -4.45
C PHE A 16 7.69 7.12 -3.59
N ASN A 17 8.31 7.01 -2.43
CA ASN A 17 8.36 8.11 -1.47
C ASN A 17 9.76 8.34 -0.91
N CYS A 18 10.05 9.60 -0.60
CA CYS A 18 11.25 10.03 0.10
C CYS A 18 10.85 10.89 1.29
N ILE A 19 11.37 10.59 2.47
CA ILE A 19 11.22 11.43 3.67
C ILE A 19 12.59 11.77 4.26
N SER A 20 12.61 12.84 5.07
CA SER A 20 13.79 13.19 5.85
C SER A 20 14.16 12.05 6.81
N ILE A 21 15.46 11.83 7.02
CA ILE A 21 15.96 10.86 7.99
C ILE A 21 15.49 11.18 9.42
N GLU A 22 15.20 12.45 9.71
CA GLU A 22 14.68 12.91 11.00
C GLU A 22 13.31 12.32 11.34
N HIS A 23 12.52 11.91 10.35
CA HIS A 23 11.20 11.30 10.57
C HIS A 23 11.32 9.83 11.01
N LYS A 24 12.48 9.19 10.81
CA LYS A 24 12.88 7.82 11.20
C LYS A 24 12.03 6.67 10.64
N ILE A 25 10.71 6.84 10.52
CA ILE A 25 9.76 5.84 10.05
C ILE A 25 8.78 6.46 9.03
N PRO A 26 8.27 5.65 8.07
CA PRO A 26 7.19 6.09 7.19
C PRO A 26 5.89 6.42 7.98
N PRO A 27 5.07 7.38 7.51
CA PRO A 27 3.93 7.90 8.26
C PRO A 27 2.68 7.02 8.11
N PHE A 28 2.78 5.75 8.55
CA PHE A 28 1.66 4.81 8.55
C PHE A 28 1.24 4.47 9.98
N ASP A 29 -0.06 4.49 10.24
CA ASP A 29 -0.67 4.08 11.52
C ASP A 29 -1.14 2.61 11.46
N VAL A 30 -0.33 1.75 10.85
CA VAL A 30 -0.58 0.31 10.66
C VAL A 30 0.71 -0.48 10.86
N GLU A 31 0.60 -1.78 11.10
CA GLU A 31 1.77 -2.65 11.21
C GLU A 31 2.54 -2.68 9.88
N ILE A 32 3.85 -2.42 9.95
CA ILE A 32 4.73 -2.41 8.77
C ILE A 32 5.55 -3.71 8.76
N LYS A 33 5.45 -4.44 7.65
CA LYS A 33 6.37 -5.55 7.33
C LYS A 33 7.38 -5.07 6.29
N LEU A 34 8.66 -5.07 6.66
CA LEU A 34 9.74 -4.81 5.72
C LEU A 34 9.94 -6.02 4.81
N VAL A 35 9.96 -5.79 3.50
CA VAL A 35 10.11 -6.83 2.47
C VAL A 35 11.08 -6.38 1.38
N GLU A 36 11.53 -7.34 0.57
CA GLU A 36 12.32 -7.05 -0.63
C GLU A 36 11.47 -6.34 -1.70
N LEU A 37 12.11 -5.51 -2.52
CA LEU A 37 11.41 -4.77 -3.58
C LEU A 37 10.66 -5.71 -4.53
N ASP A 38 11.25 -6.86 -4.85
CA ASP A 38 10.65 -7.87 -5.72
C ASP A 38 9.32 -8.40 -5.18
N GLU A 39 9.13 -8.47 -3.86
CA GLU A 39 7.86 -8.87 -3.25
C GLU A 39 6.77 -7.83 -3.55
N ILE A 40 7.09 -6.53 -3.40
CA ILE A 40 6.15 -5.44 -3.71
C ILE A 40 5.78 -5.44 -5.20
N ILE A 41 6.77 -5.62 -6.08
CA ILE A 41 6.53 -5.66 -7.53
C ILE A 41 5.70 -6.89 -7.91
N THR A 42 5.98 -8.04 -7.31
CA THR A 42 5.22 -9.28 -7.54
C THR A 42 3.76 -9.12 -7.08
N ASP A 43 3.52 -8.51 -5.92
CA ASP A 43 2.18 -8.25 -5.41
C ASP A 43 1.41 -7.28 -6.34
N PHE A 44 2.07 -6.22 -6.81
CA PHE A 44 1.49 -5.28 -7.77
C PHE A 44 1.11 -5.96 -9.10
N LEU A 45 2.03 -6.71 -9.71
CA LEU A 45 1.82 -7.37 -11.00
C LEU A 45 0.78 -8.50 -10.95
N ASN A 46 0.56 -9.12 -9.79
CA ASN A 46 -0.46 -10.16 -9.61
C ASN A 46 -1.78 -9.60 -9.04
N SER A 47 -1.89 -8.29 -8.83
CA SER A 47 -3.12 -7.68 -8.31
C SER A 47 -4.26 -7.75 -9.31
N LYS A 48 -5.47 -7.98 -8.81
CA LYS A 48 -6.70 -7.84 -9.62
C LYS A 48 -6.89 -6.41 -10.15
N TYR A 49 -6.21 -5.43 -9.55
CA TYR A 49 -6.28 -4.02 -9.93
C TYR A 49 -5.10 -3.56 -10.80
N LEU A 50 -4.32 -4.47 -11.38
CA LEU A 50 -3.20 -4.10 -12.26
C LEU A 50 -3.65 -3.17 -13.41
N GLU A 51 -4.83 -3.42 -13.96
CA GLU A 51 -5.45 -2.64 -15.05
C GLU A 51 -6.25 -1.43 -14.53
N GLY A 52 -6.08 -1.08 -13.25
CA GLY A 52 -6.88 -0.09 -12.54
C GLY A 52 -8.09 -0.69 -11.83
N ILE A 53 -8.81 0.18 -11.12
CA ILE A 53 -10.00 -0.19 -10.34
C ILE A 53 -11.21 -0.18 -11.28
N PRO A 54 -11.96 -1.29 -11.43
CA PRO A 54 -13.17 -1.33 -12.24
C PRO A 54 -14.20 -0.29 -11.79
N LEU A 55 -14.87 0.34 -12.75
CA LEU A 55 -15.85 1.40 -12.45
C LEU A 55 -17.02 0.88 -11.62
N GLU A 56 -17.37 -0.40 -11.80
CA GLU A 56 -18.44 -1.10 -11.08
C GLU A 56 -18.13 -1.18 -9.57
N GLU A 57 -16.85 -1.40 -9.21
CA GLU A 57 -16.39 -1.41 -7.81
C GLU A 57 -16.43 0.00 -7.20
N CYS A 58 -16.25 1.06 -8.00
CA CYS A 58 -16.36 2.45 -7.55
C CYS A 58 -17.80 2.85 -7.18
N SER A 59 -18.82 2.25 -7.81
CA SER A 59 -20.23 2.57 -7.56
C SER A 59 -20.84 1.93 -6.31
N LEU A 60 -20.21 0.88 -5.77
CA LEU A 60 -20.67 0.17 -4.55
C LEU A 60 -20.37 0.94 -3.25
N LEU A 61 -19.67 2.08 -3.32
CA LEU A 61 -19.41 2.95 -2.15
C LEU A 61 -20.66 3.68 -1.63
N ASN A 62 -21.80 3.58 -2.32
CA ASN A 62 -23.08 4.09 -1.86
C ASN A 62 -23.95 2.93 -1.37
N HIS A 63 -24.07 2.78 -0.04
CA HIS A 63 -24.84 1.74 0.67
C HIS A 63 -24.19 0.36 0.76
N GLU A 64 -23.20 0.24 1.64
CA GLU A 64 -23.24 -0.73 2.74
C GLU A 64 -22.08 -0.41 3.68
N LEU A 65 -22.40 0.15 4.85
CA LEU A 65 -21.52 0.04 6.02
C LEU A 65 -21.54 -1.45 6.40
N GLU A 66 -20.85 -2.29 5.63
CA GLU A 66 -20.47 -3.60 6.14
C GLU A 66 -19.62 -3.33 7.39
N GLU A 67 -20.00 -3.96 8.50
CA GLU A 67 -19.22 -3.96 9.73
C GLU A 67 -17.77 -4.27 9.37
N GLN A 68 -16.92 -3.23 9.41
CA GLN A 68 -15.49 -3.37 9.15
C GLN A 68 -14.94 -4.30 10.23
N LYS A 69 -14.87 -5.59 9.89
CA LYS A 69 -13.96 -6.53 10.52
C LYS A 69 -12.64 -5.78 10.57
N THR A 70 -12.13 -5.53 11.76
CA THR A 70 -10.76 -5.05 11.97
C THR A 70 -9.85 -6.14 11.44
N ILE A 71 -9.58 -6.08 10.14
CA ILE A 71 -8.52 -6.83 9.51
C ILE A 71 -7.26 -6.14 10.01
N ASP A 72 -6.41 -6.87 10.73
CA ASP A 72 -5.06 -6.40 11.02
C ASP A 72 -4.32 -6.27 9.68
N VAL A 73 -4.37 -5.06 9.10
CA VAL A 73 -3.74 -4.78 7.81
C VAL A 73 -2.24 -4.63 8.06
N ILE A 74 -1.47 -5.62 7.63
CA ILE A 74 -0.01 -5.55 7.60
C ILE A 74 0.41 -4.92 6.26
N LEU A 75 1.00 -3.73 6.33
CA LEU A 75 1.49 -3.00 5.17
C LEU A 75 2.91 -3.46 4.82
N LYS A 76 3.08 -4.05 3.63
CA LYS A 76 4.39 -4.41 3.11
C LYS A 76 5.10 -3.18 2.55
N ILE A 77 6.34 -2.97 2.97
CA ILE A 77 7.16 -1.83 2.54
C ILE A 77 8.57 -2.29 2.19
N TYR A 78 9.05 -1.88 1.02
CA TYR A 78 10.49 -1.85 0.73
C TYR A 78 11.10 -0.56 1.28
N TYR A 79 12.24 -0.66 1.97
CA TYR A 79 12.86 0.44 2.68
C TYR A 79 14.37 0.52 2.36
N LYS A 80 14.87 1.72 2.06
CA LYS A 80 16.30 1.97 1.83
C LYS A 80 16.73 3.32 2.43
N LEU A 81 17.80 3.29 3.21
CA LEU A 81 18.49 4.50 3.65
C LEU A 81 19.38 5.01 2.51
N LEU A 82 19.22 6.29 2.16
CA LEU A 82 20.01 7.01 1.15
C LEU A 82 20.95 8.03 1.80
#